data_AF-A0A7Y6NFV6-F1
#
_entry.id   AF-A0A7Y6NFV6-F1
#
_cell.length_a   1.000
_cell.length_b   1.000
_cell.length_c   1.000
_cell.angle_alpha   90.00
_cell.angle_beta   90.00
_cell.angle_gamma   90.00
#
_symmetry.space_group_name_H-M   'P 1'
#
loop_
_entity.id
_entity.type
_entity.pdbx_description
1 polymer ?
#
loop_
_entity_poly.entity_id
_entity_poly.type
_entity_poly.pdbx_seq_one_letter_code
_entity_poly.pdbx_strand_id
1 'polypeptide(L)' 'MNNVIPLKRSEHKPLRDTHSAIVTTLKMIREGGHSQQSIDLLLSAAADNLYDYVETKEGR' A
#
# COMPACT_ATOMS: atom_id res chain seq x y z
N MET A 1 -31.31 0.10 -23.87
CA MET A 1 -30.45 0.94 -23.00
C MET A 1 -29.66 0.01 -22.09
N ASN A 2 -28.44 -0.37 -22.49
CA ASN A 2 -27.58 -1.23 -21.68
C ASN A 2 -26.69 -0.33 -20.81
N ASN A 3 -27.08 -0.13 -19.55
CA ASN A 3 -26.22 0.50 -18.54
C ASN A 3 -25.14 -0.49 -18.12
N VAL A 4 -24.08 -0.58 -18.92
CA VAL A 4 -22.82 -1.19 -18.49
C VAL A 4 -22.24 -0.26 -17.43
N ILE A 5 -22.39 -0.62 -16.15
CA ILE A 5 -21.67 0.05 -15.08
C ILE A 5 -20.18 -0.19 -15.39
N PRO A 6 -19.39 0.84 -15.72
CA PRO A 6 -17.96 0.62 -15.84
C PRO A 6 -17.50 0.23 -14.45
N LEU A 7 -17.10 -1.04 -14.28
CA LEU A 7 -16.21 -1.44 -13.20
C LEU A 7 -14.97 -0.58 -13.38
N LYS A 8 -14.97 0.59 -12.75
CA LYS A 8 -13.83 1.44 -12.57
C LYS A 8 -12.87 0.53 -11.81
N ARG A 9 -12.01 -0.18 -12.53
CA ARG A 9 -10.79 -0.77 -11.97
C ARG A 9 -10.11 0.43 -11.37
N SER A 10 -10.38 0.67 -10.09
CA SER A 10 -9.58 1.57 -9.29
C SER A 10 -8.19 1.01 -9.51
N GLU A 11 -7.38 1.71 -10.31
CA GLU A 11 -6.02 1.32 -10.57
C GLU A 11 -5.42 1.12 -9.19
N HIS A 12 -5.31 -0.13 -8.74
CA HIS A 12 -4.51 -0.44 -7.57
C HIS A 12 -3.15 0.15 -7.94
N LYS A 13 -2.73 1.20 -7.22
CA LYS A 13 -1.43 1.84 -7.38
C LYS A 13 -0.59 1.43 -6.17
N PRO A 14 -0.30 0.12 -6.01
CA PRO A 14 0.34 -0.43 -4.83
C PRO A 14 1.65 0.30 -4.51
N LEU A 15 2.43 0.69 -5.53
CA LEU A 15 3.64 1.49 -5.36
C LEU A 15 3.43 2.82 -4.62
N ARG A 16 2.32 3.51 -4.89
CA ARG A 16 2.01 4.80 -4.26
C ARG A 16 1.61 4.60 -2.81
N ASP A 17 0.89 3.52 -2.53
CA ASP A 17 0.42 3.17 -1.19
C ASP A 17 1.56 2.63 -0.32
N THR A 18 2.45 1.78 -0.88
CA THR A 18 3.73 1.40 -0.27
C THR A 18 4.55 2.63 0.12
N HIS A 19 4.77 3.56 -0.82
CA HIS A 19 5.58 4.75 -0.55
C HIS A 19 4.98 5.57 0.61
N SER A 20 3.65 5.75 0.61
CA SER A 20 2.95 6.46 1.70
C SER A 20 3.11 5.77 3.05
N ALA A 21 3.00 4.43 3.09
CA ALA A 21 3.16 3.64 4.30
C ALA A 21 4.59 3.74 4.87
N ILE A 22 5.61 3.62 4.01
CA ILE A 22 7.02 3.74 4.41
C ILE A 22 7.32 5.15 4.95
N VAL A 23 6.90 6.20 4.24
CA VAL A 23 7.15 7.59 4.68
C VAL A 23 6.48 7.88 6.02
N THR A 24 5.25 7.41 6.22
CA THR A 24 4.52 7.56 7.48
C THR A 24 5.23 6.83 8.62
N THR A 25 5.69 5.61 8.36
CA THR A 25 6.45 4.82 9.34
C THR A 25 7.74 5.53 9.77
N LEU A 26 8.50 6.06 8.80
CA LEU A 26 9.75 6.80 9.09
C LEU A 26 9.50 8.06 9.91
N LYS A 27 8.39 8.78 9.67
CA LYS A 27 7.98 9.93 10.49
C LYS A 27 7.66 9.51 11.92
N MET A 28 6.89 8.43 12.09
CA MET A 28 6.54 7.90 13.43
C MET A 28 7.78 7.46 14.21
N ILE A 29 8.75 6.80 13.55
CA ILE A 29 10.02 6.43 14.18
C ILE A 29 10.80 7.69 14.60
N ARG A 30 10.86 8.71 13.74
CA ARG A 30 11.55 9.97 14.02
C ARG A 30 10.91 10.75 15.19
N GLU A 31 9.59 10.78 15.24
CA GLU A 31 8.82 11.55 16.24
C GLU A 31 8.78 10.86 17.61
N GLY A 32 8.92 9.53 17.64
CA GLY A 32 8.91 8.76 18.87
C GLY A 32 7.53 8.73 19.56
N GLY A 33 7.38 7.95 20.62
CA GLY A 33 6.11 7.87 21.38
C GLY A 33 4.98 7.08 20.70
N HIS A 34 5.20 6.53 19.51
CA HIS A 34 4.24 5.66 18.84
C HIS A 34 4.40 4.19 19.30
N SER A 35 3.30 3.43 19.28
CA SER A 35 3.35 2.01 19.62
C SER A 35 4.08 1.21 18.53
N GLN A 36 4.86 0.22 18.96
CA GLN A 36 5.54 -0.70 18.07
C GLN A 36 4.57 -1.40 17.11
N GLN A 37 3.37 -1.75 17.59
CA GLN A 37 2.31 -2.36 16.78
C GLN A 37 1.87 -1.49 15.60
N SER A 38 1.77 -0.17 15.78
CA SER A 38 1.37 0.72 14.69
C SER A 38 2.45 0.85 13.62
N ILE A 39 3.72 0.79 14.02
CA ILE A 39 4.86 0.74 13.09
C ILE A 39 4.85 -0.57 12.30
N ASP A 40 4.67 -1.70 13.00
CA ASP A 40 4.62 -3.03 12.37
C ASP A 40 3.48 -3.17 11.36
N LEU A 41 2.32 -2.57 11.65
CA LEU A 41 1.16 -2.60 10.76
C LEU A 41 1.41 -1.81 9.46
N LEU A 42 2.07 -0.65 9.54
CA LEU A 42 2.42 0.12 8.36
C LEU A 42 3.51 -0.56 7.52
N LEU A 43 4.48 -1.22 8.17
CA LEU A 43 5.51 -2.00 7.46
C LEU A 43 4.91 -3.21 6.75
N SER A 44 3.97 -3.91 7.40
CA SER A 44 3.27 -5.05 6.79
C SER A 44 2.46 -4.61 5.57
N ALA A 45 1.71 -3.50 5.69
CA ALA A 45 0.97 -2.94 4.56
C ALA A 45 1.89 -2.51 3.40
N ALA A 46 3.09 -2.00 3.70
CA ALA A 46 4.07 -1.68 2.67
C ALA A 46 4.60 -2.93 1.94
N ALA A 47 4.85 -4.01 2.70
CA ALA A 47 5.32 -5.29 2.16
C ALA A 47 4.27 -5.98 1.27
N ASP A 48 3.01 -6.03 1.72
CA ASP A 48 1.90 -6.62 0.95
C ASP A 48 1.71 -5.89 -0.38
N ASN A 49 1.70 -4.55 -0.36
CA ASN A 49 1.59 -3.76 -1.58
C ASN A 49 2.79 -4.00 -2.55
N LEU A 50 4.00 -4.17 -2.03
CA LEU A 50 5.16 -4.51 -2.88
C LEU A 50 5.02 -5.90 -3.48
N TYR A 51 4.56 -6.86 -2.69
CA TYR A 51 4.33 -8.23 -3.14
C TYR A 51 3.29 -8.26 -4.27
N ASP A 52 2.14 -7.60 -4.08
CA ASP A 52 1.10 -7.46 -5.11
C ASP A 52 1.63 -6.80 -6.39
N TYR A 53 2.50 -5.79 -6.26
CA TYR A 53 3.10 -5.15 -7.43
C TYR A 53 4.05 -6.09 -8.20
N VAL A 54 4.85 -6.89 -7.49
CA VAL A 54 5.77 -7.87 -8.10
C VAL A 54 4.97 -8.97 -8.78
N GLU A 55 3.97 -9.57 -8.11
CA GLU A 55 3.12 -10.61 -8.71
C GLU A 55 2.40 -10.12 -9.97
N THR A 56 1.88 -8.88 -9.95
CA THR A 56 1.18 -8.30 -11.11
C THR A 56 2.10 -7.92 -12.28
N LYS A 57 3.40 -7.76 -12.05
CA LYS A 57 4.40 -7.40 -13.08
C LYS A 57 5.16 -8.60 -13.63
N GLU A 58 5.51 -9.58 -12.80
CA GLU A 58 6.25 -10.79 -13.20
C GLU A 58 5.31 -11.92 -13.64
N GLY A 59 4.05 -11.92 -13.22
CA GLY A 59 3.04 -12.90 -13.63
C GLY A 59 2.39 -12.65 -15.00
N ARG A 60 2.96 -11.78 -15.85
CA ARG A 60 2.44 -11.43 -17.18
C ARG A 60 3.47 -11.62 -18.29
#